data_AF-A0A420NXB6-F1
#
_entry.id   AF-A0A420NXB6-F1
#
_cell.length_a   1.000
_cell.length_b   1.000
_cell.length_c   1.000
_cell.angle_alpha   90.00
_cell.angle_beta   90.00
_cell.angle_gamma   90.00
#
_symmetry.space_group_name_H-M   'P 1'
#
loop_
_entity.id
_entity.type
_entity.pdbx_description
1 polymer ?
#
loop_
_entity_poly.entity_id
_entity_poly.type
_entity_poly.pdbx_seq_one_letter_code
_entity_poly.pdbx_strand_id
1 'polypeptide(L)' 'MRLRPTCVSLIAIVLFFTLVNAMAPVVDVSYSKYRSKGLGHGVTHWLGMRYAAPPLGDLKFMPP' A
#
# COMPACT_ATOMS: atom_id res chain seq x y z
N MET A 1 24.83 18.84 26.31
CA MET A 1 23.48 18.32 26.64
C MET A 1 23.51 16.80 26.64
N ARG A 2 23.56 16.14 27.80
CA ARG A 2 23.51 14.67 27.87
C ARG A 2 22.04 14.26 27.93
N LEU A 3 21.53 13.65 26.85
CA LEU A 3 20.18 13.10 26.87
C LEU A 3 20.11 11.98 27.92
N ARG A 4 19.07 12.04 28.76
CA ARG A 4 18.82 11.00 29.75
C ARG A 4 18.43 9.69 29.02
N PRO A 5 18.88 8.52 29.51
CA PRO A 5 18.61 7.23 28.86
C PRO A 5 17.11 6.93 28.70
N THR A 6 16.27 7.52 29.56
CA THR A 6 14.81 7.45 29.48
C THR A 6 14.23 8.14 28.24
N CYS A 7 14.78 9.29 27.84
CA CYS A 7 14.37 9.96 26.60
C CYS A 7 14.77 9.15 25.37
N VAL A 8 15.94 8.49 25.40
CA VAL A 8 16.41 7.65 24.29
C VAL A 8 15.47 6.45 24.09
N SER A 9 15.06 5.81 25.19
CA SER A 9 14.12 4.69 25.14
C SER A 9 12.73 5.10 24.62
N LEU A 10 12.20 6.23 25.10
CA LEU A 10 10.90 6.74 24.65
C LEU A 10 10.89 7.09 23.16
N ILE A 11 11.96 7.75 22.68
CA ILE A 11 12.12 8.07 21.25
C ILE A 11 12.21 6.78 20.43
N ALA A 12 12.97 5.78 20.88
CA ALA A 12 13.07 4.50 20.18
C ALA A 12 11.72 3.79 20.06
N ILE A 13 10.91 3.79 21.13
CA ILE A 13 9.57 3.21 21.12
C ILE A 13 8.66 3.93 20.11
N VAL A 14 8.60 5.26 20.15
CA VAL A 14 7.80 6.05 19.21
C VAL A 14 8.24 5.79 17.76
N LEU A 15 9.55 5.74 17.51
CA LEU A 15 10.10 5.43 16.18
C LEU A 15 9.62 4.05 15.70
N PHE A 16 9.68 3.05 16.58
CA PHE A 16 9.27 1.68 16.28
C PHE A 16 7.78 1.58 15.92
N PHE A 17 6.92 2.27 16.65
CA PHE A 17 5.48 2.34 16.36
C PHE A 17 5.20 3.04 15.01
N THR A 18 5.95 4.10 14.67
CA THR A 18 5.76 4.78 13.37
C THR A 18 6.22 3.95 12.18
N LEU A 19 7.26 3.12 12.34
CA LEU A 19 7.80 2.28 11.26
C LEU A 19 6.82 1.16 10.86
N VAL A 20 6.13 0.56 11.84
CA VAL A 20 5.16 -0.53 11.63
C VAL A 20 3.97 -0.11 10.75
N ASN A 21 3.64 1.19 10.72
CA ASN A 21 2.46 1.71 10.04
C ASN A 21 2.71 2.12 8.56
N ALA A 22 3.96 2.05 8.09
CA ALA A 22 4.33 2.47 6.74
C ALA A 22 4.10 1.33 5.71
N MET A 23 2.84 0.95 5.45
CA MET A 23 2.55 0.04 4.33
C MET A 23 2.72 0.80 3.00
N ALA A 24 3.46 0.20 2.07
CA ALA A 24 3.70 0.77 0.74
C ALA A 24 2.37 0.98 0.00
N PRO A 25 2.03 2.23 -0.38
CA PRO A 25 0.72 2.54 -0.96
C PRO A 25 0.61 2.13 -2.43
N VAL A 26 1.67 1.60 -3.05
CA VAL A 26 1.70 1.25 -4.47
C VAL A 26 2.21 -0.17 -4.65
N VAL A 27 1.48 -0.98 -5.41
CA VAL A 27 1.88 -2.33 -5.83
C VAL A 27 2.17 -2.34 -7.33
N ASP A 28 3.26 -2.99 -7.72
CA ASP A 28 3.63 -3.25 -9.11
C ASP A 28 3.28 -4.71 -9.43
N VAL A 29 2.45 -4.91 -10.47
CA VAL A 29 2.00 -6.24 -10.92
C VAL A 29 2.50 -6.57 -12.32
N SER A 30 3.68 -6.07 -12.68
CA SER A 30 4.37 -6.25 -13.97
C SER A 30 3.76 -5.44 -15.13
N TYR A 31 2.44 -5.46 -15.33
CA TYR A 31 1.80 -4.72 -16.43
C TYR A 31 1.34 -3.31 -16.04
N SER A 32 1.23 -3.01 -14.74
CA SER A 32 0.82 -1.70 -14.23
C SER A 32 1.14 -1.53 -12.75
N LYS A 33 1.01 -0.29 -12.26
CA LYS A 33 1.18 0.08 -10.85
C LYS A 33 -0.13 0.61 -10.29
N TYR A 34 -0.56 0.09 -9.14
CA TYR A 34 -1.82 0.50 -8.51
C TYR A 34 -1.58 1.09 -7.14
N ARG A 35 -2.24 2.23 -6.88
CA ARG A 35 -2.25 2.87 -5.57
C ARG A 35 -3.42 2.39 -4.73
N SER A 36 -3.17 2.03 -3.47
CA SER A 36 -4.20 1.72 -2.49
C SER A 36 -4.75 2.99 -1.84
N LYS A 37 -5.96 2.87 -1.29
CA LYS A 37 -6.53 3.85 -0.36
C LYS A 37 -6.58 3.19 1.02
N GLY A 38 -5.90 3.79 2.01
CA GLY A 38 -5.93 3.28 3.38
C GLY A 38 -7.34 3.35 3.96
N LEU A 39 -7.84 2.22 4.46
CA LEU A 39 -9.17 2.12 5.09
C LEU A 39 -9.11 1.93 6.62
N GLY A 40 -7.92 1.99 7.23
CA GLY A 40 -7.75 2.10 8.68
C GLY A 40 -7.90 0.80 9.50
N HIS A 41 -8.12 -0.36 8.87
CA HIS A 41 -8.37 -1.63 9.57
C HIS A 41 -7.28 -2.69 9.33
N GLY A 42 -6.05 -2.27 9.02
CA GLY A 42 -4.90 -3.17 8.90
C GLY A 42 -4.87 -4.05 7.64
N VAL A 43 -5.82 -3.89 6.73
CA VAL A 43 -5.84 -4.58 5.43
C VAL A 43 -5.69 -3.56 4.29
N THR A 44 -4.78 -3.84 3.36
CA THR A 44 -4.57 -2.99 2.19
C THR A 44 -5.42 -3.46 1.03
N HIS A 45 -6.18 -2.54 0.43
CA HIS A 45 -7.08 -2.81 -0.66
C HIS A 45 -6.63 -2.07 -1.93
N TRP A 46 -6.61 -2.80 -3.04
CA TRP A 46 -6.44 -2.24 -4.37
C TRP A 46 -7.65 -2.64 -5.22
N LEU A 47 -8.50 -1.65 -5.54
CA LEU A 47 -9.80 -1.88 -6.18
C LEU A 47 -9.79 -1.41 -7.63
N GLY A 48 -10.52 -2.11 -8.50
CA GLY A 48 -10.67 -1.73 -9.91
C GLY A 48 -9.47 -2.07 -10.80
N MET A 49 -8.64 -3.06 -10.41
CA MET A 49 -7.54 -3.55 -11.24
C MET A 49 -8.06 -4.22 -12.51
N ARG A 50 -7.43 -3.92 -13.66
CA ARG A 50 -7.75 -4.53 -14.95
C ARG A 50 -6.94 -5.80 -15.14
N TYR A 51 -7.60 -6.94 -15.37
CA TYR A 51 -6.90 -8.18 -15.70
C TYR A 51 -6.81 -8.45 -17.21
N ALA A 52 -7.59 -7.71 -18.02
CA ALA A 52 -7.69 -7.86 -19.46
C ALA A 52 -8.07 -6.53 -20.14
N ALA A 53 -8.09 -6.51 -21.47
CA ALA A 53 -8.59 -5.38 -22.25
C ALA A 53 -10.13 -5.22 -22.07
N PRO A 54 -10.69 -4.00 -22.18
CA PRO A 54 -12.14 -3.82 -22.16
C PRO A 54 -12.83 -4.58 -23.32
N PRO A 55 -13.89 -5.37 -23.08
CA PRO A 55 -14.55 -6.18 -24.12
C PRO A 55 -15.52 -5.32 -24.95
N LEU A 56 -14.97 -4.32 -25.65
CA LEU A 56 -15.70 -3.35 -26.46
C LEU A 56 -15.34 -3.52 -27.95
N GLY A 57 -16.17 -2.99 -28.85
CA GLY A 57 -15.94 -3.08 -30.30
C GLY A 57 -15.78 -4.52 -30.77
N ASP A 58 -14.69 -4.79 -31.48
CA ASP A 58 -14.36 -6.11 -32.04
C ASP A 58 -14.03 -7.16 -30.95
N LEU A 59 -13.76 -6.74 -29.71
CA LEU A 59 -13.55 -7.65 -28.58
C LEU A 59 -14.87 -8.11 -27.93
N LYS A 60 -16.01 -7.60 -28.37
CA LYS A 60 -17.31 -8.05 -27.84
C LYS A 60 -17.52 -9.53 -28.19
N PHE A 61 -17.86 -10.33 -27.18
CA PHE A 61 -18.04 -11.79 -27.28
C PHE A 61 -16.77 -12.60 -27.59
N MET A 62 -15.59 -11.98 -27.52
CA MET A 62 -14.31 -12.68 -27.59
C MET A 62 -13.82 -13.09 -26.19
N PRO A 63 -12.94 -14.10 -26.08
CA PRO A 63 -12.23 -14.36 -24.82
C PRO A 63 -11.46 -13.11 -24.35
N PRO A 64 -11.35 -12.90 -23.02
CA PRO A 64 -10.54 -11.82 -22.46
C PRO A 64 -9.04 -11.98 -22.72
#